data_AF-T0NB72-F1
#
_entry.id   AF-T0NB72-F1
#
_cell.length_a   1.000
_cell.length_b   1.000
_cell.length_c   1.000
_cell.angle_alpha   90.00
_cell.angle_beta   90.00
_cell.angle_gamma   90.00
#
_symmetry.space_group_name_H-M   'P 1'
#
loop_
_entity.id
_entity.type
_entity.pdbx_description
1 polymer ?
#
loop_
_entity_poly.entity_id
_entity_poly.type
_entity_poly.pdbx_seq_one_letter_code
_entity_poly.pdbx_strand_id
1 'polypeptide(L)' 'MVAFVGLILGIVLGIVWNVNIPLKFSPYISVAIFACIDSIFGAIRSSLNKDFRPDIFVSGFFGNAVLAALMVSDSWR' A
#
# COMPACT_ATOMS: atom_id res chain seq x y z
N MET A 1 3.15 15.93 -10.61
CA MET A 1 1.72 16.12 -10.93
C MET A 1 0.94 14.80 -10.89
N VAL A 2 1.34 13.77 -11.65
CA VAL A 2 0.61 12.48 -11.74
C VAL A 2 0.44 11.78 -10.38
N ALA A 3 1.48 11.71 -9.54
CA ALA A 3 1.40 11.09 -8.21
C ALA A 3 0.40 11.80 -7.26
N PHE A 4 0.30 13.12 -7.36
CA PHE A 4 -0.62 13.92 -6.54
C PHE A 4 -2.08 13.68 -6.96
N VAL A 5 -2.33 13.54 -8.27
CA VAL A 5 -3.63 13.17 -8.81
C VAL A 5 -4.03 11.75 -8.38
N GLY A 6 -3.08 10.81 -8.41
CA GLY A 6 -3.30 9.44 -7.92
C GLY A 6 -3.64 9.38 -6.42
N LEU A 7 -2.96 10.19 -5.59
CA LEU A 7 -3.25 10.29 -4.15
C LEU A 7 -4.68 10.79 -3.91
N ILE A 8 -5.06 11.90 -4.56
CA ILE A 8 -6.40 12.47 -4.40
C ILE A 8 -7.47 11.47 -4.86
N LEU A 9 -7.28 10.82 -6.02
CA LEU A 9 -8.19 9.79 -6.51
C LEU A 9 -8.33 8.63 -5.51
N GLY A 10 -7.22 8.14 -4.95
CA GLY A 10 -7.23 7.05 -3.97
C GLY A 10 -7.99 7.41 -2.69
N ILE A 11 -7.78 8.62 -2.17
CA ILE A 11 -8.49 9.12 -0.98
C ILE A 11 -9.99 9.24 -1.26
N VAL A 12 -10.38 9.83 -2.39
CA VAL A 12 -11.80 9.99 -2.76
C VAL A 12 -12.48 8.63 -2.93
N LEU A 13 -11.84 7.70 -3.64
CA LEU A 13 -12.35 6.34 -3.81
C LEU A 13 -12.50 5.61 -2.46
N GLY A 14 -11.51 5.73 -1.57
CA GLY A 14 -11.56 5.11 -0.24
C GLY A 14 -12.69 5.62 0.64
N ILE A 15 -12.96 6.94 0.61
CA ILE A 15 -14.05 7.56 1.38
C ILE A 15 -15.42 7.16 0.81
N VAL A 16 -15.57 7.16 -0.51
CA VAL A 16 -16.83 6.83 -1.19
C VAL A 16 -17.22 5.36 -1.01
N TRP A 17 -16.27 4.44 -0.96
CA TRP A 17 -16.59 3.01 -0.98
C TRP A 17 -17.20 2.47 0.33
N ASN A 18 -17.08 3.17 1.47
CA ASN A 18 -17.68 2.82 2.78
C ASN A 18 -17.89 1.30 3.02
N VAL A 19 -16.85 0.49 2.76
CA VAL A 19 -16.98 -0.97 2.86
C VAL A 19 -17.04 -1.33 4.34
N ASN A 20 -18.14 -1.94 4.78
CA ASN A 20 -18.21 -2.55 6.10
C ASN A 20 -17.36 -3.83 6.08
N ILE A 21 -16.09 -3.70 6.45
CA ILE A 21 -15.13 -4.81 6.44
C ILE A 21 -15.43 -5.70 7.67
N PRO A 22 -15.78 -6.99 7.48
CA PRO A 22 -15.98 -7.92 8.60
C PRO A 22 -14.72 -8.02 9.46
N LEU A 23 -14.88 -8.15 10.79
CA LEU A 23 -13.75 -8.25 11.74
C LEU A 23 -12.69 -9.32 11.39
N LYS A 24 -13.08 -10.36 10.65
CA LYS A 24 -12.17 -11.42 10.16
C LYS A 24 -11.07 -10.90 9.24
N PHE A 25 -11.30 -9.80 8.53
CA PHE A 25 -10.30 -9.18 7.64
C PHE A 25 -9.48 -8.08 8.32
N SER A 26 -9.75 -7.78 9.59
CA SER A 26 -8.99 -6.79 10.37
C SER A 26 -7.46 -7.04 10.36
N PRO A 27 -6.97 -8.29 10.48
CA PRO A 27 -5.54 -8.57 10.36
C PRO A 27 -5.01 -8.33 8.94
N TYR A 28 -5.79 -8.71 7.92
CA TYR A 28 -5.40 -8.56 6.51
C TYR A 28 -5.19 -7.10 6.14
N ILE A 29 -6.14 -6.24 6.55
CA ILE A 29 -6.05 -4.80 6.31
C ILE A 29 -4.86 -4.19 7.07
N SER A 30 -4.63 -4.59 8.32
CA SER A 30 -3.54 -4.05 9.14
C SER A 30 -2.16 -4.34 8.54
N VAL A 31 -1.93 -5.58 8.09
CA VAL A 31 -0.66 -5.97 7.45
C VAL A 31 -0.50 -5.32 6.08
N ALA A 32 -1.57 -5.24 5.29
CA ALA A 32 -1.54 -4.56 3.98
C ALA A 32 -1.19 -3.07 4.12
N ILE A 33 -1.76 -2.37 5.10
CA ILE A 33 -1.41 -0.97 5.39
C ILE A 33 0.06 -0.83 5.77
N PHE A 34 0.55 -1.72 6.65
CA PHE A 34 1.95 -1.72 7.06
C PHE A 34 2.90 -1.93 5.87
N ALA A 35 2.55 -2.83 4.96
CA ALA A 35 3.32 -3.09 3.74
C ALA A 35 3.33 -1.90 2.77
N CYS A 36 2.19 -1.20 2.63
CA CYS A 36 2.12 0.04 1.86
C CYS A 36 3.02 1.14 2.47
N ILE A 37 3.06 1.23 3.81
CA ILE A 37 3.92 2.19 4.52
C ILE A 37 5.41 1.90 4.27
N ASP A 38 5.81 0.62 4.18
CA ASP A 38 7.19 0.24 3.85
C ASP A 38 7.64 0.82 2.49
N SER A 39 6.79 0.73 1.46
CA SER A 39 7.06 1.31 0.15
C SER A 39 7.06 2.85 0.13
N ILE A 40 6.26 3.49 1.00
CA ILE A 40 6.28 4.96 1.18
C ILE A 40 7.60 5.41 1.80
N PHE A 41 8.13 4.69 2.80
CA PHE A 41 9.46 4.96 3.34
C PHE A 41 10.56 4.72 2.29
N GLY A 42 10.45 3.67 1.48
CA GLY A 42 11.33 3.43 0.34
C GLY A 42 11.33 4.58 -0.68
N ALA A 43 10.16 5.11 -1.00
CA ALA A 43 9.99 6.27 -1.88
C ALA A 43 10.64 7.52 -1.31
N ILE A 44 10.44 7.81 -0.02
CA ILE A 44 11.04 8.95 0.67
C ILE A 44 12.57 8.83 0.65
N ARG A 45 13.12 7.66 1.01
CA ARG A 45 14.56 7.39 0.97
C ARG A 45 15.15 7.61 -0.42
N SER A 46 14.49 7.06 -1.44
CA SER A 46 14.89 7.18 -2.84
C SER A 46 14.81 8.62 -3.36
N SER A 47 13.79 9.37 -2.92
CA SER A 47 13.65 10.81 -3.19
C SER A 47 14.74 11.65 -2.55
N LEU A 48 15.19 11.31 -1.34
CA LEU A 48 16.29 12.01 -0.67
C LEU A 48 17.63 11.81 -1.39
N ASN A 49 17.84 10.61 -1.95
CA ASN A 49 19.02 10.27 -2.73
C ASN A 49 19.00 10.78 -4.19
N LYS A 50 17.96 11.53 -4.60
CA LYS A 50 17.71 11.97 -5.99
C LYS A 50 17.57 10.84 -7.03
N ASP A 51 17.54 9.59 -6.61
CA ASP A 51 17.34 8.40 -7.45
C ASP A 51 15.89 7.91 -7.44
N PHE A 52 14.92 8.84 -7.40
CA PHE A 52 13.51 8.47 -7.34
C PHE A 52 13.04 7.83 -8.65
N ARG A 53 12.82 6.50 -8.60
CA ARG A 53 12.31 5.72 -9.72
C ARG A 53 10.86 5.32 -9.47
N PRO A 54 9.88 5.94 -10.17
CA PRO A 54 8.47 5.64 -9.98
C PRO A 54 8.12 4.19 -10.34
N ASP A 55 8.82 3.57 -11.29
CA ASP A 55 8.63 2.15 -11.64
C ASP A 55 8.93 1.20 -10.47
N ILE A 56 9.99 1.48 -9.70
CA ILE A 56 10.39 0.69 -8.53
C ILE A 56 9.43 0.95 -7.36
N PHE A 57 8.95 2.18 -7.22
CA PHE A 57 7.96 2.51 -6.21
C PHE A 57 6.64 1.74 -6.45
N VAL A 58 6.12 1.77 -7.68
CA VAL A 58 4.86 1.11 -8.02
C VAL A 58 5.00 -0.40 -7.89
N SER A 59 6.09 -1.00 -8.39
CA SER A 59 6.31 -2.44 -8.26
C SER A 59 6.50 -2.87 -6.80
N GLY A 60 7.21 -2.09 -6.00
CA GLY A 60 7.38 -2.32 -4.57
C GLY A 60 6.07 -2.19 -3.80
N PHE A 61 5.27 -1.17 -4.10
CA PHE A 61 3.97 -0.91 -3.45
C PHE A 61 3.00 -2.09 -3.64
N PHE A 62 2.79 -2.52 -4.89
CA PHE A 62 1.92 -3.67 -5.17
C PHE A 62 2.56 -5.00 -4.75
N GLY A 63 3.87 -5.17 -4.94
CA GLY A 63 4.58 -6.38 -4.57
C GLY A 63 4.54 -6.64 -3.06
N ASN A 64 4.88 -5.64 -2.23
CA ASN A 64 4.82 -5.76 -0.79
C ASN A 64 3.38 -5.96 -0.29
N ALA A 65 2.38 -5.29 -0.89
CA ALA A 65 0.97 -5.48 -0.53
C ALA A 65 0.48 -6.92 -0.82
N VAL A 66 0.85 -7.49 -1.98
CA VAL A 66 0.52 -8.89 -2.33
C VAL A 66 1.24 -9.87 -1.40
N LEU A 67 2.53 -9.66 -1.13
CA LEU A 67 3.30 -10.50 -0.21
C LEU A 67 2.71 -10.47 1.21
N ALA A 68 2.30 -9.29 1.69
CA ALA A 68 1.60 -9.13 2.97
C ALA A 68 0.27 -9.89 3.03
N ALA A 69 -0.54 -9.79 1.98
CA ALA A 69 -1.80 -10.52 1.89
C ALA A 69 -1.58 -12.04 1.87
N LEU A 70 -0.53 -12.51 1.18
CA LEU A 70 -0.15 -13.92 1.18
C LEU A 70 0.35 -14.38 2.56
N MET A 71 1.23 -13.62 3.21
CA MET A 71 1.75 -13.93 4.54
C MET A 71 0.64 -14.08 5.58
N VAL A 72 -0.34 -13.18 5.56
CA VAL A 72 -1.45 -13.23 6.51
C VAL A 72 -2.44 -14.36 6.15
N SER A 73 -2.52 -14.75 4.87
CA SER A 73 -3.33 -15.89 4.43
C SER A 73 -2.76 -17.23 4.88
N ASP A 74 -1.42 -17.38 4.88
CA ASP A 74 -0.74 -18.54 5.43
C ASP A 74 -0.72 -18.52 6.97
N SER A 75 -0.72 -17.33 7.60
CA SER A 75 -0.75 -17.19 9.06
C SER A 75 -2.08 -17.60 9.73
N TRP A 76 -3.13 -17.89 8.95
CA TRP A 76 -4.46 -18.31 9.44
C TRP A 76 -4.79 -19.79 9.15
N ARG A 77 -3.82 -20.60 8.68
CA ARG A 77 -3.84 -22.07 8.84
C ARG A 77 -3.28 -22.47 10.19
#